data_AF-A0A433BMI5-F1
#
_entry.id   AF-A0A433BMI5-F1
#
_cell.length_a   1.000
_cell.length_b   1.000
_cell.length_c   1.000
_cell.angle_alpha   90.00
_cell.angle_beta   90.00
_cell.angle_gamma   90.00
#
_symmetry.space_group_name_H-M   'P 1'
#
loop_
_entity.id
_entity.type
_entity.pdbx_description
1 polymer ?
#
loop_
_entity_poly.entity_id
_entity_poly.type
_entity_poly.pdbx_seq_one_letter_code
_entity_poly.pdbx_strand_id
1 'polypeptide(L)'
;MLAQAANAKTATQRVHWLRKGAQAITDAVAPLAACRKGCSHCCSISVVISRAEASVIAKEAGRKLNAAAGFEVDFEGDVIDRVREEMTQKYQGQPCVFLESGQCQIYEHRPLACRLLLNLDEDDLLCHLVPNADAPRVPYLNTRAHEVRALLAFGNQQYDDIRAWFSD
;
A
#
# COMPACT_ATOMS: atom_id res chain seq x y z
N MET A 1 -13.48 2.27 14.12
CA MET A 1 -12.17 2.78 13.70
C MET A 1 -12.28 3.66 12.45
N LEU A 2 -13.05 3.26 11.43
CA LEU A 2 -13.28 4.07 10.23
C LEU A 2 -14.00 5.41 10.50
N ALA A 3 -15.00 5.43 11.39
CA ALA A 3 -15.66 6.69 11.79
C ALA A 3 -14.68 7.67 12.47
N GLN A 4 -13.73 7.16 13.25
CA GLN A 4 -12.69 7.97 13.88
C GLN A 4 -11.74 8.58 12.85
N ALA A 5 -11.43 7.85 11.76
CA ALA A 5 -10.66 8.40 10.65
C ALA A 5 -11.40 9.56 9.95
N ALA A 6 -12.70 9.40 9.69
CA ALA A 6 -13.51 10.46 9.06
C ALA A 6 -13.57 11.74 9.91
N ASN A 7 -13.62 11.60 11.24
CA ASN A 7 -13.71 12.71 12.19
C ASN A 7 -12.34 13.26 12.65
N ALA A 8 -11.23 12.70 12.15
CA ALA A 8 -9.89 13.13 12.54
C ALA A 8 -9.56 14.52 12.01
N LYS A 9 -8.87 15.33 12.83
CA LYS A 9 -8.56 16.73 12.52
C LYS A 9 -7.33 16.88 11.63
N THR A 10 -6.42 15.91 11.66
CA THR A 10 -5.13 15.97 10.96
C THR A 10 -4.92 14.76 10.06
N ALA A 11 -4.11 14.93 9.01
CA ALA A 11 -3.70 13.82 8.13
C ALA A 11 -3.04 12.68 8.91
N THR A 12 -2.17 12.99 9.89
CA THR A 12 -1.54 11.98 10.76
C THR A 12 -2.57 11.17 11.55
N GLN A 13 -3.58 11.82 12.14
CA GLN A 13 -4.65 11.12 12.84
C GLN A 13 -5.49 10.25 11.89
N ARG A 14 -5.76 10.72 10.67
CA ARG A 14 -6.46 9.94 9.64
C ARG A 14 -5.69 8.67 9.30
N VAL A 15 -4.39 8.79 8.99
CA VAL A 15 -3.49 7.66 8.72
C VAL A 15 -3.49 6.69 9.90
N HIS A 16 -3.35 7.19 11.13
CA HIS A 16 -3.38 6.37 12.35
C HIS A 16 -4.66 5.53 12.46
N TRP A 17 -5.83 6.15 12.35
CA TRP A 17 -7.11 5.45 12.51
C TRP A 17 -7.39 4.47 11.37
N LEU A 18 -7.02 4.81 10.14
CA LEU A 18 -7.13 3.91 9.00
C LEU A 18 -6.22 2.69 9.17
N ARG A 19 -4.96 2.89 9.58
CA ARG A 19 -4.02 1.79 9.84
C ARG A 19 -4.49 0.90 10.96
N LYS A 20 -5.02 1.48 12.04
CA LYS A 20 -5.59 0.71 13.15
C LYS A 20 -6.79 -0.14 12.68
N GLY A 21 -7.64 0.43 11.83
CA GLY A 21 -8.74 -0.30 11.19
C GLY A 21 -8.25 -1.46 10.31
N ALA A 22 -7.24 -1.20 9.47
CA ALA A 22 -6.64 -2.24 8.63
C ALA A 22 -6.02 -3.35 9.48
N GLN A 23 -5.29 -3.00 10.54
CA GLN A 23 -4.68 -3.97 11.45
C GLN A 23 -5.73 -4.89 12.07
N ALA A 24 -6.87 -4.36 12.54
CA ALA A 24 -7.93 -5.17 13.10
C ALA A 24 -8.52 -6.19 12.11
N ILE A 25 -8.56 -5.87 10.82
CA ILE A 25 -8.95 -6.82 9.77
C ILE A 25 -7.85 -7.87 9.58
N THR A 26 -6.60 -7.42 9.43
CA THR A 26 -5.46 -8.30 9.20
C THR A 26 -5.33 -9.30 10.33
N ASP A 27 -5.47 -8.88 11.58
CA ASP A 27 -5.40 -9.76 12.75
C ASP A 27 -6.51 -10.83 12.73
N ALA A 28 -7.72 -10.46 12.28
CA ALA A 28 -8.84 -11.40 12.18
C ALA A 28 -8.68 -12.41 11.03
N VAL A 29 -8.02 -12.02 9.95
CA VAL A 29 -7.92 -12.80 8.70
C VAL A 29 -6.59 -13.54 8.56
N ALA A 30 -5.53 -13.12 9.27
CA ALA A 30 -4.18 -13.67 9.17
C ALA A 30 -4.11 -15.21 9.27
N PRO A 31 -4.90 -15.90 10.12
CA PRO A 31 -4.88 -17.37 10.18
C PRO A 31 -5.36 -18.07 8.89
N LEU A 32 -6.08 -17.36 8.03
CA LEU A 32 -6.62 -17.85 6.76
C LEU A 32 -5.78 -17.43 5.55
N ALA A 33 -4.71 -16.64 5.77
CA ALA A 33 -3.90 -16.11 4.69
C ALA A 33 -2.62 -16.93 4.49
N ALA A 34 -2.18 -17.09 3.25
CA ALA A 34 -0.85 -17.63 2.93
C ALA A 34 0.31 -16.76 3.42
N CYS A 35 0.02 -15.50 3.80
CA CYS A 35 0.98 -14.53 4.28
C CYS A 35 1.59 -14.94 5.62
N ARG A 36 2.92 -15.09 5.66
CA ARG A 36 3.67 -15.44 6.87
C ARG A 36 4.84 -14.49 7.10
N LYS A 37 5.40 -14.49 8.31
CA LYS A 37 6.62 -13.73 8.61
C LYS A 37 7.73 -14.14 7.64
N GLY A 38 8.34 -13.17 6.97
CA GLY A 38 9.37 -13.40 5.94
C GLY A 38 8.83 -13.58 4.52
N CYS A 39 7.51 -13.56 4.30
CA CYS A 39 6.95 -13.44 2.95
C CYS A 39 7.07 -11.98 2.48
N SER A 40 7.67 -11.78 1.30
CA SER A 40 7.94 -10.45 0.74
C SER A 40 7.54 -10.30 -0.73
N HIS A 41 6.68 -11.17 -1.26
CA HIS A 41 6.25 -11.11 -2.67
C HIS A 41 5.62 -9.77 -3.04
N CYS A 42 4.75 -9.24 -2.18
CA CYS A 42 4.15 -7.92 -2.37
C CYS A 42 5.13 -6.74 -2.20
N CYS A 43 6.34 -6.98 -1.70
CA CYS A 43 7.37 -5.94 -1.67
C CYS A 43 8.00 -5.69 -3.05
N SER A 44 7.63 -6.47 -4.07
CA SER A 44 8.09 -6.30 -5.45
C SER A 44 6.98 -5.89 -6.42
N ILE A 45 5.80 -5.50 -5.93
CA ILE A 45 4.72 -4.97 -6.79
C ILE A 45 4.65 -3.44 -6.72
N SER A 46 3.93 -2.82 -7.65
CA SER A 46 3.56 -1.40 -7.55
C SER A 46 2.66 -1.15 -6.33
N VAL A 47 3.00 -0.14 -5.52
CA VAL A 47 2.28 0.25 -4.31
C VAL A 47 2.11 1.76 -4.30
N VAL A 48 0.97 2.23 -4.82
CA VAL A 48 0.60 3.64 -4.81
C VAL A 48 0.08 4.05 -3.44
N ILE A 49 0.65 5.11 -2.87
CA ILE A 49 0.27 5.67 -1.57
C ILE A 49 0.05 7.18 -1.66
N SER A 50 -0.74 7.71 -0.73
CA SER A 50 -0.95 9.16 -0.62
C SER A 50 0.27 9.86 -0.02
N ARG A 51 0.46 11.15 -0.35
CA ARG A 51 1.44 12.03 0.30
C ARG A 51 1.25 12.07 1.82
N ALA A 52 0.01 12.00 2.32
CA ALA A 52 -0.29 11.91 3.74
C ALA A 52 0.33 10.66 4.40
N GLU A 53 0.18 9.49 3.79
CA GLU A 53 0.82 8.26 4.28
C GLU A 53 2.34 8.34 4.16
N ALA A 54 2.86 8.80 3.03
CA ALA A 54 4.30 8.92 2.82
C ALA A 54 4.94 9.86 3.85
N SER A 55 4.31 10.99 4.17
CA SER A 55 4.80 11.93 5.18
C SER A 55 4.82 11.34 6.59
N VAL A 56 3.81 10.54 6.94
CA VAL A 56 3.76 9.83 8.24
C VAL A 56 4.85 8.75 8.29
N ILE A 57 5.03 7.97 7.22
CA ILE A 57 6.10 6.96 7.12
C ILE A 57 7.48 7.61 7.24
N ALA A 58 7.72 8.72 6.52
CA ALA A 58 8.98 9.46 6.58
C ALA A 58 9.35 9.82 8.03
N LYS A 59 8.38 10.34 8.78
CA LYS A 59 8.58 10.70 10.18
C LYS A 59 8.81 9.48 11.09
N GLU A 60 7.96 8.46 10.96
CA GLU A 60 8.00 7.29 11.84
C GLU A 60 9.22 6.39 11.58
N ALA A 61 9.63 6.26 10.32
CA ALA A 61 10.76 5.43 9.89
C ALA A 61 12.09 6.19 9.85
N GLY A 62 12.11 7.49 10.16
CA GLY A 62 13.33 8.32 10.11
C GLY A 62 13.91 8.46 8.71
N ARG A 63 13.05 8.60 7.69
CA ARG A 63 13.43 8.65 6.27
C ARG A 63 13.15 10.03 5.69
N LYS A 64 13.96 10.42 4.71
CA LYS A 64 13.73 11.65 3.94
C LYS A 64 12.60 11.41 2.94
N LEU A 65 11.63 12.33 2.91
CA LEU A 65 10.58 12.34 1.90
C LEU A 65 11.09 13.09 0.66
N ASN A 66 10.93 12.48 -0.52
CA ASN A 66 11.11 13.18 -1.79
C ASN A 66 9.95 14.15 -2.00
N ALA A 67 10.21 15.44 -1.83
CA ALA A 67 9.19 16.48 -1.96
C ALA A 67 8.68 16.67 -3.39
N ALA A 68 9.49 16.28 -4.39
CA ALA A 68 9.17 16.40 -5.82
C ALA A 68 8.35 15.23 -6.36
N ALA A 69 8.18 14.16 -5.59
CA ALA A 69 7.29 13.06 -5.94
C ALA A 69 5.81 13.45 -5.78
N GLY A 70 4.93 12.66 -6.38
CA GLY A 70 3.49 12.89 -6.33
C GLY A 70 2.94 13.44 -7.63
N PHE A 71 1.90 12.78 -8.14
CA PHE A 71 1.02 13.27 -9.17
C PHE A 71 -0.38 13.51 -8.60
N GLU A 72 -1.13 14.38 -9.24
CA GLU A 72 -2.55 14.54 -8.97
C GLU A 72 -3.31 13.42 -9.68
N VAL A 73 -4.23 12.78 -8.97
CA VAL A 73 -5.14 11.80 -9.57
C VAL A 73 -6.42 12.55 -9.90
N ASP A 74 -6.69 12.67 -11.19
CA ASP A 74 -8.04 12.98 -11.64
C ASP A 74 -8.88 11.69 -11.53
N PHE A 75 -9.95 11.76 -10.74
CA PHE A 75 -10.86 10.64 -10.54
C PHE A 75 -11.95 10.57 -11.63
N GLU A 76 -11.88 11.43 -12.65
CA GLU A 76 -12.75 11.41 -13.83
C GLU A 76 -12.16 10.56 -14.98
N GLY A 77 -13.01 9.77 -15.64
CA GLY A 77 -12.66 9.00 -16.85
C GLY A 77 -11.65 7.86 -16.65
N ASP A 78 -10.93 7.50 -17.72
CA ASP A 78 -9.98 6.36 -17.76
C ASP A 78 -8.60 6.68 -17.16
N VAL A 79 -8.43 7.83 -16.51
CA VAL A 79 -7.13 8.31 -16.00
C VAL A 79 -6.57 7.37 -14.94
N ILE A 80 -7.41 6.84 -14.06
CA ILE A 80 -6.99 5.91 -12.99
C ILE A 80 -6.38 4.65 -13.58
N ASP A 81 -6.97 4.08 -14.63
CA ASP A 81 -6.49 2.85 -15.25
C ASP A 81 -5.14 3.08 -15.94
N ARG A 82 -4.97 4.23 -16.62
CA ARG A 82 -3.68 4.63 -17.21
C ARG A 82 -2.60 4.80 -16.16
N VAL A 83 -2.88 5.55 -15.10
CA VAL A 83 -1.95 5.74 -13.98
C VAL A 83 -1.56 4.40 -13.37
N ARG A 84 -2.53 3.49 -13.16
CA ARG A 84 -2.24 2.16 -12.63
C ARG A 84 -1.32 1.37 -13.54
N GLU A 85 -1.57 1.41 -14.84
CA GLU A 85 -0.75 0.74 -15.85
C GLU A 85 0.67 1.32 -15.88
N GLU A 86 0.82 2.64 -15.95
CA GLU A 86 2.11 3.33 -15.93
C GLU A 86 2.93 3.00 -14.67
N MET A 87 2.30 3.04 -13.49
CA MET A 87 2.97 2.69 -12.23
C MET A 87 3.37 1.20 -12.20
N THR A 88 2.52 0.33 -12.73
CA THR A 88 2.84 -1.11 -12.84
C THR A 88 4.03 -1.32 -13.76
N GLN A 89 4.01 -0.77 -14.97
CA GLN A 89 5.13 -0.87 -15.92
C GLN A 89 6.43 -0.33 -15.33
N LYS A 90 6.37 0.75 -14.56
CA LYS A 90 7.55 1.40 -13.99
C LYS A 90 8.14 0.67 -12.78
N TYR A 91 7.33 0.10 -11.89
CA TYR A 91 7.80 -0.38 -10.58
C TYR A 91 7.59 -1.88 -10.31
N GLN A 92 6.77 -2.57 -11.10
CA GLN A 92 6.53 -4.00 -10.92
C GLN A 92 7.85 -4.79 -11.09
N GLY A 93 8.07 -5.76 -10.21
CA GLY A 93 9.29 -6.57 -10.16
C GLY A 93 10.46 -5.91 -9.43
N GLN A 94 10.41 -4.61 -9.15
CA GLN A 94 11.47 -3.90 -8.44
C GLN A 94 11.29 -4.03 -6.93
N PRO A 95 12.34 -4.33 -6.14
CA PRO A 95 12.21 -4.39 -4.70
C PRO A 95 11.80 -3.02 -4.12
N CYS A 96 10.95 -3.04 -3.10
CA CYS A 96 10.61 -1.86 -2.32
C CYS A 96 11.86 -1.29 -1.62
N VAL A 97 11.96 0.03 -1.54
CA VAL A 97 13.02 0.78 -0.81
C VAL A 97 13.15 0.46 0.70
N PHE A 98 12.20 -0.30 1.24
CA PHE A 98 12.19 -0.77 2.62
C PHE A 98 12.38 -2.28 2.74
N LEU A 99 12.62 -3.00 1.64
CA LEU A 99 12.88 -4.43 1.66
C LEU A 99 14.38 -4.68 1.84
N GLU A 100 14.74 -5.37 2.91
CA GLU A 100 16.11 -5.79 3.18
C GLU A 100 16.11 -7.23 3.69
N SER A 101 16.94 -8.09 3.09
CA SER A 101 17.07 -9.51 3.46
C SER A 101 15.72 -10.26 3.54
N GLY A 102 14.80 -9.98 2.61
CA GLY A 102 13.47 -10.59 2.58
C GLY A 102 12.49 -10.06 3.65
N GLN A 103 12.85 -8.99 4.36
CA GLN A 103 12.03 -8.42 5.43
C GLN A 103 11.77 -6.92 5.21
N CYS A 104 10.54 -6.49 5.48
CA CYS A 104 10.17 -5.09 5.43
C CYS A 104 10.68 -4.36 6.68
N GLN A 105 11.60 -3.42 6.49
CA GLN A 105 12.23 -2.64 7.57
C GLN A 105 11.27 -1.64 8.23
N ILE A 106 10.11 -1.40 7.62
CA ILE A 106 9.05 -0.55 8.17
C ILE A 106 7.77 -1.34 8.45
N TYR A 107 7.88 -2.63 8.81
CA TYR A 107 6.72 -3.53 8.95
C TYR A 107 5.57 -2.93 9.78
N GLU A 108 5.90 -2.33 10.93
CA GLU A 108 4.96 -1.66 11.84
C GLU A 108 4.43 -0.32 11.33
N HIS A 109 5.08 0.28 10.34
CA HIS A 109 4.73 1.56 9.71
C HIS A 109 4.24 1.41 8.26
N ARG A 110 3.96 0.19 7.81
CA ARG A 110 3.46 -0.10 6.46
C ARG A 110 2.24 0.76 6.09
N PRO A 111 2.13 1.21 4.82
CA PRO A 111 0.95 1.89 4.32
C PRO A 111 -0.27 0.97 4.28
N LEU A 112 -1.45 1.55 4.07
CA LEU A 112 -2.72 0.83 4.04
C LEU A 112 -2.73 -0.27 2.97
N ALA A 113 -2.26 0.05 1.76
CA ALA A 113 -2.16 -0.90 0.65
C ALA A 113 -1.40 -2.18 1.08
N CYS A 114 -0.26 -2.03 1.76
CA CYS A 114 0.53 -3.19 2.21
C CYS A 114 -0.08 -3.94 3.40
N ARG A 115 -0.93 -3.32 4.23
CA ARG A 115 -1.60 -3.99 5.36
C ARG A 115 -2.81 -4.80 4.93
N LEU A 116 -3.54 -4.26 3.96
CA LEU A 116 -4.81 -4.81 3.46
C LEU A 116 -4.60 -5.88 2.39
N LEU A 117 -3.43 -5.93 1.75
CA LEU A 117 -3.10 -6.93 0.75
C LEU A 117 -2.77 -8.28 1.38
N LEU A 118 -3.77 -9.15 1.50
CA LEU A 118 -3.66 -10.51 2.06
C LEU A 118 -4.10 -11.54 1.02
N ASN A 119 -3.22 -12.49 0.71
CA ASN A 119 -3.54 -13.63 -0.14
C ASN A 119 -4.33 -14.68 0.67
N LEU A 120 -5.56 -14.98 0.26
CA LEU A 120 -6.46 -15.95 0.91
C LEU A 120 -6.40 -17.35 0.29
N ASP A 121 -5.33 -17.64 -0.45
CA ASP A 121 -5.02 -19.00 -0.90
C ASP A 121 -4.32 -19.81 0.20
N GLU A 122 -4.16 -21.11 -0.03
CA GLU A 122 -3.45 -22.03 0.88
C GLU A 122 -1.94 -21.76 0.92
N ASP A 123 -1.37 -21.27 -0.19
CA ASP A 123 0.04 -21.00 -0.34
C ASP A 123 0.34 -19.66 -1.06
N ASP A 124 1.62 -19.34 -1.20
CA ASP A 124 2.06 -18.09 -1.79
C ASP A 124 2.31 -18.14 -3.31
N LEU A 125 2.05 -19.27 -3.98
CA LEU A 125 2.45 -19.54 -5.37
C LEU A 125 1.91 -18.47 -6.33
N LEU A 126 0.66 -18.06 -6.16
CA LEU A 126 0.05 -17.04 -7.01
C LEU A 126 0.67 -15.64 -6.77
N CYS A 127 1.37 -15.40 -5.67
CA CYS A 127 2.03 -14.12 -5.44
C CYS A 127 3.36 -13.97 -6.20
N HIS A 128 3.90 -15.05 -6.79
CA HIS A 128 5.19 -15.00 -7.48
C HIS A 128 5.06 -14.23 -8.80
N LEU A 129 5.95 -13.27 -9.00
CA LEU A 129 6.05 -12.56 -10.27
C LEU A 129 6.91 -13.37 -11.23
N VAL A 130 6.29 -13.86 -12.30
CA VAL A 130 6.98 -14.59 -13.37
C VAL A 130 7.28 -13.64 -14.53
N PRO A 131 8.54 -13.48 -14.96
CA PRO A 131 8.88 -12.66 -16.10
C PRO A 131 8.12 -13.08 -17.37
N ASN A 132 7.59 -12.12 -18.12
CA ASN A 132 6.84 -12.33 -19.37
C ASN A 132 5.55 -13.16 -19.23
N ALA A 133 5.01 -13.31 -18.01
CA ALA A 133 3.70 -13.89 -17.78
C ALA A 133 2.65 -12.80 -17.51
N ASP A 134 1.37 -13.14 -17.70
CA ASP A 134 0.27 -12.30 -17.26
C ASP A 134 0.35 -12.04 -15.74
N ALA A 135 -0.21 -10.90 -15.32
CA ALA A 135 -0.33 -10.59 -13.90
C ALA A 135 -1.07 -11.72 -13.17
N PRO A 136 -0.53 -12.26 -12.07
CA PRO A 136 -1.15 -13.37 -11.40
C PRO A 136 -2.49 -12.97 -10.79
N ARG A 137 -3.45 -13.90 -10.85
CA ARG A 137 -4.79 -13.71 -10.27
C ARG A 137 -4.80 -14.22 -8.83
N VAL A 138 -4.24 -13.43 -7.94
CA VAL A 138 -4.20 -13.77 -6.50
C VAL A 138 -5.58 -13.54 -5.87
N PRO A 139 -6.12 -14.49 -5.09
CA PRO A 139 -7.37 -14.31 -4.35
C PRO A 139 -7.15 -13.41 -3.13
N TYR A 140 -6.97 -12.11 -3.38
CA TYR A 140 -6.79 -11.15 -2.30
C TYR A 140 -8.07 -10.95 -1.49
N LEU A 141 -7.92 -10.72 -0.18
CA LEU A 141 -9.00 -10.24 0.67
C LEU A 141 -9.66 -9.01 0.05
N ASN A 142 -10.99 -9.02 -0.03
CA ASN A 142 -11.72 -7.86 -0.55
C ASN A 142 -11.71 -6.72 0.49
N THR A 143 -10.86 -5.73 0.26
CA THR A 143 -10.68 -4.56 1.13
C THR A 143 -11.27 -3.28 0.55
N ARG A 144 -12.12 -3.37 -0.47
CA ARG A 144 -12.70 -2.22 -1.18
C ARG A 144 -13.35 -1.20 -0.27
N ALA A 145 -14.09 -1.65 0.74
CA ALA A 145 -14.73 -0.75 1.70
C ALA A 145 -13.70 0.09 2.50
N HIS A 146 -12.54 -0.48 2.83
CA HIS A 146 -11.48 0.24 3.54
C HIS A 146 -10.72 1.19 2.62
N GLU A 147 -10.44 0.79 1.38
CA GLU A 147 -9.80 1.62 0.36
C GLU A 147 -10.64 2.87 0.06
N VAL A 148 -11.95 2.70 -0.21
CA VAL A 148 -12.85 3.83 -0.47
C VAL A 148 -12.91 4.79 0.74
N ARG A 149 -12.95 4.24 1.96
CA ARG A 149 -12.95 5.07 3.17
C ARG A 149 -11.62 5.80 3.38
N ALA A 150 -10.51 5.19 3.01
CA ALA A 150 -9.20 5.83 3.05
C ALA A 150 -9.14 7.02 2.08
N LEU A 151 -9.57 6.82 0.82
CA LEU A 151 -9.65 7.88 -0.19
C LEU A 151 -10.52 9.06 0.31
N LEU A 152 -11.73 8.77 0.80
CA LEU A 152 -12.63 9.79 1.35
C LEU A 152 -12.03 10.53 2.55
N ALA A 153 -11.35 9.81 3.45
CA ALA A 153 -10.74 10.43 4.62
C ALA A 153 -9.56 11.32 4.23
N PHE A 154 -8.70 10.87 3.31
CA PHE A 154 -7.54 11.63 2.86
C PHE A 154 -7.93 12.88 2.06
N GLY A 155 -9.05 12.85 1.35
CA GLY A 155 -9.49 13.94 0.49
C GLY A 155 -8.52 14.16 -0.67
N ASN A 156 -8.43 15.41 -1.15
CA ASN A 156 -7.52 15.74 -2.24
C ASN A 156 -6.07 15.59 -1.76
N GLN A 157 -5.36 14.64 -2.35
CA GLN A 157 -3.97 14.33 -2.09
C GLN A 157 -3.24 14.11 -3.41
N GLN A 158 -1.93 14.25 -3.37
CA GLN A 158 -1.07 13.67 -4.37
C GLN A 158 -0.80 12.20 -4.05
N TYR A 159 -0.63 11.41 -5.09
CA TYR A 159 -0.35 9.99 -5.02
C TYR A 159 0.91 9.67 -5.82
N ASP A 160 1.64 8.65 -5.40
CA ASP A 160 2.75 8.09 -6.17
C ASP A 160 3.07 6.69 -5.64
N ASP A 161 3.86 5.92 -6.38
CA ASP A 161 4.44 4.68 -5.85
C ASP A 161 5.31 4.99 -4.64
N ILE A 162 5.28 4.10 -3.64
CA ILE A 162 6.11 4.20 -2.43
C ILE A 162 7.59 4.45 -2.75
N ARG A 163 8.11 3.89 -3.84
CA ARG A 163 9.51 4.06 -4.25
C ARG A 163 9.81 5.50 -4.69
N ALA A 164 8.86 6.20 -5.30
CA ALA A 164 9.03 7.60 -5.70
C ALA A 164 9.17 8.53 -4.49
N TRP A 165 8.39 8.28 -3.44
CA TRP A 165 8.39 9.09 -2.22
C TRP A 165 9.68 8.98 -1.40
N PHE A 166 10.45 7.91 -1.59
CA PHE A 166 11.64 7.59 -0.77
C PHE A 166 12.87 7.26 -1.60
N SER A 167 12.95 7.78 -2.83
CA SER A 167 14.18 7.77 -3.62
C SER A 167 15.26 8.62 -2.93
N ASP A 168 16.51 8.14 -2.95
CA ASP A 168 17.67 8.82 -2.38
C ASP A 168 17.91 10.23 -2.94
#